data_AF-A0A3R6XWM9-F1
#
_entry.id   AF-A0A3R6XWM9-F1
#
_cell.length_a   1.000
_cell.length_b   1.000
_cell.length_c   1.000
_cell.angle_alpha   90.00
_cell.angle_beta   90.00
_cell.angle_gamma   90.00
#
_symmetry.space_group_name_H-M   'P 1'
#
loop_
_entity.id
_entity.type
_entity.pdbx_description
1 polymer ?
#
loop_
_entity_poly.entity_id
_entity_poly.type
_entity_poly.pdbx_seq_one_letter_code
_entity_poly.pdbx_strand_id
1 'polypeptide(L)'
;MSRMHPSSTNLSPTKAIDFDRFYGDGSFLKLLQETLQKNASVLKQGVVKLALSPVAIAYLNDRLHTTLCPKRATDNSGRVDGWTIRESAHTQSFLRVVSPRKRDIFNNDALVPVGHLDVLKLSTLLTETTCVKVTGTHEQPSLSMAVVYFNIFPSLKRIELNRLPVTALGQLACFVAQLKHLDMSFNALDDLAEVSGLSQVRQLQTLKLRGNPLAGFPDYRRQVHDF
;
A
#
# COMPACT_ATOMS: atom_id res chain seq x y z
N MET A 1 -6.31 -15.67 43.17
CA MET A 1 -5.59 -14.50 42.61
C MET A 1 -5.39 -14.74 41.12
N SER A 2 -6.37 -14.34 40.31
CA SER A 2 -6.34 -14.52 38.86
C SER A 2 -5.57 -13.37 38.22
N ARG A 3 -4.43 -13.67 37.59
CA ARG A 3 -3.66 -12.69 36.80
C ARG A 3 -4.49 -12.28 35.59
N MET A 4 -5.03 -11.06 35.62
CA MET A 4 -5.51 -10.39 34.42
C MET A 4 -4.30 -10.13 33.52
N HIS A 5 -4.21 -10.83 32.40
CA HIS A 5 -3.39 -10.40 31.28
C HIS A 5 -3.94 -9.07 30.77
N PRO A 6 -3.13 -8.01 30.63
CA PRO A 6 -3.60 -6.78 30.01
C PRO A 6 -3.92 -7.09 28.54
N SER A 7 -5.20 -7.00 28.19
CA SER A 7 -5.65 -6.91 26.81
C SER A 7 -4.92 -5.74 26.17
N SER A 8 -3.98 -6.03 25.28
CA SER A 8 -3.36 -5.02 24.42
C SER A 8 -4.49 -4.34 23.65
N THR A 9 -4.80 -3.12 24.04
CA THR A 9 -5.79 -2.27 23.38
C THR A 9 -5.42 -2.20 21.91
N ASN A 10 -6.24 -2.87 21.10
CA ASN A 10 -6.15 -2.98 19.64
C ASN A 10 -6.58 -1.64 19.02
N LEU A 11 -5.95 -0.54 19.44
CA LEU A 11 -6.19 0.80 18.94
C LEU A 11 -5.70 0.85 17.49
N SER A 12 -6.64 0.96 16.56
CA SER A 12 -6.33 1.31 15.18
C SER A 12 -5.56 2.64 15.16
N PRO A 13 -4.44 2.75 14.41
CA PRO A 13 -3.67 3.98 14.36
C PRO A 13 -4.55 5.15 13.91
N THR A 14 -4.73 6.12 14.81
CA THR A 14 -5.56 7.31 14.58
C THR A 14 -4.80 8.39 13.82
N LYS A 15 -3.48 8.40 13.93
CA LYS A 15 -2.60 9.37 13.25
C LYS A 15 -2.10 8.82 11.92
N ALA A 16 -2.20 9.63 10.86
CA ALA A 16 -1.68 9.35 9.53
C ALA A 16 -0.49 10.27 9.20
N ILE A 17 0.44 9.75 8.40
CA ILE A 17 1.45 10.53 7.70
C ILE A 17 0.97 10.65 6.25
N ASP A 18 0.40 11.79 5.88
CA ASP A 18 -0.28 11.97 4.60
C ASP A 18 0.66 12.47 3.49
N PHE A 19 0.64 11.76 2.37
CA PHE A 19 1.29 12.11 1.10
C PHE A 19 0.23 12.32 0.00
N ASP A 20 -0.78 13.15 0.30
CA ASP A 20 -1.92 13.41 -0.61
C ASP A 20 -1.50 14.12 -1.91
N ARG A 21 -0.40 14.89 -1.86
CA ARG A 21 0.12 15.59 -3.04
C ARG A 21 1.29 14.84 -3.64
N PHE A 22 1.01 14.07 -4.68
CA PHE A 22 2.05 13.58 -5.58
C PHE A 22 2.47 14.72 -6.53
N TYR A 23 3.63 15.32 -6.26
CA TYR A 23 4.15 16.49 -6.98
C TYR A 23 4.68 16.16 -8.39
N GLY A 24 4.83 14.88 -8.73
CA GLY A 24 5.25 14.45 -10.07
C GLY A 24 6.66 14.89 -10.46
N ASP A 25 7.44 15.38 -9.51
CA ASP A 25 8.87 15.67 -9.61
C ASP A 25 9.66 14.69 -8.73
N GLY A 26 10.98 14.63 -8.91
CA GLY A 26 11.85 13.74 -8.13
C GLY A 26 11.88 14.05 -6.62
N SER A 27 11.24 15.13 -6.17
CA SER A 27 11.18 15.54 -4.76
C SER A 27 10.37 14.57 -3.91
N PHE A 28 9.36 13.90 -4.49
CA PHE A 28 8.49 12.96 -3.78
C PHE A 28 9.28 11.82 -3.13
N LEU A 29 10.21 11.17 -3.87
CA LEU A 29 10.97 10.03 -3.35
C LEU A 29 11.90 10.44 -2.21
N LYS A 30 12.55 11.60 -2.34
CA LYS A 30 13.42 12.14 -1.30
C LYS A 30 12.63 12.45 -0.02
N LEU A 31 11.52 13.18 -0.16
CA LEU A 31 10.65 13.50 0.97
C LEU A 31 10.07 12.25 1.63
N LEU A 32 9.63 11.28 0.83
CA LEU A 32 9.15 9.98 1.31
C LEU A 32 10.26 9.27 2.10
N GLN A 33 11.46 9.18 1.54
CA GLN A 33 12.60 8.53 2.19
C GLN A 33 12.93 9.18 3.54
N GLU A 34 13.07 10.50 3.58
CA GLU A 34 13.38 11.25 4.81
C GLU A 34 12.28 11.08 5.86
N THR A 35 11.02 11.10 5.44
CA THR A 35 9.88 10.92 6.32
C THR A 35 9.80 9.50 6.88
N LEU A 36 9.96 8.47 6.03
CA LEU A 36 9.98 7.08 6.48
C LEU A 36 11.16 6.82 7.42
N GLN A 37 12.34 7.36 7.11
CA GLN A 37 13.53 7.25 7.96
C GLN A 37 13.30 7.86 9.34
N LYS A 38 12.67 9.05 9.41
CA LYS A 38 12.36 9.74 10.67
C LYS A 38 11.29 9.00 11.49
N ASN A 39 10.38 8.28 10.85
CA ASN A 39 9.23 7.63 11.48
C ASN A 39 9.31 6.09 11.50
N ALA A 40 10.48 5.50 11.21
CA ALA A 40 10.62 4.05 11.03
C ALA A 40 10.14 3.23 12.24
N SER A 41 10.49 3.67 13.47
CA SER A 41 10.08 2.98 14.71
C SER A 41 8.56 2.98 14.91
N VAL A 42 7.90 4.12 14.70
CA VAL A 42 6.45 4.25 14.89
C VAL A 42 5.65 3.57 13.78
N LEU A 43 6.20 3.50 12.56
CA LEU A 43 5.65 2.73 11.44
C LEU A 43 5.72 1.22 11.72
N LYS A 44 6.87 0.74 12.23
CA LYS A 44 7.10 -0.66 12.60
C LYS A 44 6.15 -1.12 13.71
N GLN A 45 5.93 -0.26 14.70
CA GLN A 45 4.99 -0.51 15.79
C GLN A 45 3.53 -0.44 15.34
N GLY A 46 3.26 0.16 14.16
CA GLY A 46 1.90 0.35 13.64
C GLY A 46 1.09 1.39 14.40
N VAL A 47 1.78 2.34 15.06
CA VAL A 47 1.18 3.46 15.81
C VAL A 47 0.71 4.56 14.86
N VAL A 48 1.38 4.70 13.72
CA VAL A 48 1.01 5.62 12.64
C VAL A 48 0.79 4.84 11.35
N LYS A 49 -0.13 5.33 10.53
CA LYS A 49 -0.36 4.81 9.19
C LYS A 49 0.30 5.68 8.13
N LEU A 50 0.87 5.05 7.11
CA LEU A 50 1.39 5.75 5.93
C LEU A 50 0.24 5.94 4.94
N ALA A 51 -0.15 7.19 4.68
CA ALA A 51 -1.22 7.50 3.76
C ALA A 51 -0.64 7.92 2.40
N LEU A 52 -0.99 7.17 1.35
CA LEU A 52 -0.50 7.37 -0.01
C LEU A 52 -1.66 7.34 -1.01
N SER A 53 -1.56 8.12 -2.09
CA SER A 53 -2.47 7.99 -3.22
C SER A 53 -2.11 6.76 -4.09
N PRO A 54 -3.08 6.19 -4.85
CA PRO A 54 -2.80 5.11 -5.80
C PRO A 54 -1.68 5.44 -6.79
N VAL A 55 -1.66 6.69 -7.27
CA VAL A 55 -0.63 7.18 -8.21
C VAL A 55 0.75 7.17 -7.57
N ALA A 56 0.86 7.57 -6.30
CA ALA A 56 2.13 7.53 -5.56
C ALA A 56 2.64 6.10 -5.36
N ILE A 57 1.74 5.15 -5.05
CA ILE A 57 2.07 3.73 -4.92
C ILE A 57 2.52 3.16 -6.28
N ALA A 58 1.80 3.45 -7.36
CA ALA A 58 2.17 3.01 -8.71
C ALA A 58 3.54 3.54 -9.13
N TYR A 59 3.82 4.81 -8.86
CA TYR A 59 5.13 5.42 -9.14
C TYR A 59 6.26 4.79 -8.32
N LEU A 60 6.02 4.53 -7.03
CA LEU A 60 6.99 3.86 -6.17
C LEU A 60 7.27 2.42 -6.63
N ASN A 61 6.22 1.68 -7.00
CA ASN A 61 6.33 0.33 -7.53
C ASN A 61 7.15 0.30 -8.82
N ASP A 62 6.81 1.18 -9.79
CA ASP A 62 7.57 1.31 -11.03
C ASP A 62 9.06 1.58 -10.72
N ARG A 63 9.35 2.58 -9.88
CA ARG A 63 10.72 2.96 -9.55
C ARG A 63 11.53 1.83 -8.93
N LEU A 64 10.94 1.09 -7.99
CA LEU A 64 11.58 -0.07 -7.38
C LEU A 64 11.90 -1.14 -8.45
N HIS A 65 10.95 -1.45 -9.32
CA HIS A 65 11.11 -2.48 -10.36
C HIS A 65 12.08 -2.07 -11.48
N THR A 66 12.13 -0.79 -11.87
CA THR A 66 13.11 -0.33 -12.87
C THR A 66 14.54 -0.36 -12.33
N THR A 67 14.72 -0.09 -11.03
CA THR A 67 16.04 0.13 -10.43
C THR A 67 16.62 -1.11 -9.76
N LEU A 68 15.77 -1.96 -9.18
CA LEU A 68 16.15 -3.10 -8.34
C LEU A 68 15.58 -4.42 -8.88
N CYS A 69 16.13 -5.53 -8.39
CA CYS A 69 15.61 -6.87 -8.59
C CYS A 69 14.78 -7.28 -7.36
N PRO A 70 13.48 -7.65 -7.51
CA PRO A 70 12.67 -8.12 -6.39
C PRO A 70 13.06 -9.54 -5.98
N LYS A 71 13.15 -9.79 -4.67
CA LYS A 71 13.18 -11.11 -4.06
C LYS A 71 11.77 -11.43 -3.54
N ARG A 72 11.09 -12.33 -4.24
CA ARG A 72 9.70 -12.69 -3.92
C ARG A 72 9.65 -13.71 -2.78
N ALA A 73 8.56 -13.66 -2.01
CA ALA A 73 8.25 -14.63 -0.98
C ALA A 73 8.15 -16.04 -1.56
N THR A 74 8.59 -17.04 -0.78
CA THR A 74 8.56 -18.47 -1.17
C THR A 74 7.17 -19.10 -1.01
N ASP A 75 6.22 -18.39 -0.41
CA ASP A 75 4.85 -18.82 -0.14
C ASP A 75 3.90 -18.63 -1.35
N ASN A 76 4.44 -18.32 -2.54
CA ASN A 76 3.70 -17.99 -3.76
C ASN A 76 2.71 -16.82 -3.64
N SER A 77 2.77 -16.03 -2.57
CA SER A 77 1.88 -14.88 -2.37
C SER A 77 2.14 -13.74 -3.37
N GLY A 78 3.29 -13.74 -4.03
CA GLY A 78 3.73 -12.66 -4.93
C GLY A 78 4.29 -11.43 -4.21
N ARG A 79 4.27 -11.43 -2.87
CA ARG A 79 4.87 -10.41 -1.99
C ARG A 79 6.36 -10.28 -2.25
N VAL A 80 6.88 -9.05 -2.20
CA VAL A 80 8.31 -8.78 -2.35
C VAL A 80 8.92 -8.58 -0.97
N ASP A 81 9.61 -9.61 -0.48
CA ASP A 81 10.20 -9.63 0.87
C ASP A 81 11.57 -8.92 0.92
N GLY A 82 12.19 -8.68 -0.23
CA GLY A 82 13.43 -7.92 -0.30
C GLY A 82 13.80 -7.51 -1.72
N TRP A 83 14.89 -6.76 -1.84
CA TRP A 83 15.37 -6.23 -3.10
C TRP A 83 16.89 -6.35 -3.18
N THR A 84 17.42 -6.52 -4.39
CA THR A 84 18.86 -6.44 -4.67
C THR A 84 19.15 -5.45 -5.77
N ILE A 85 20.36 -4.91 -5.76
CA ILE A 85 20.86 -4.08 -6.85
C ILE A 85 20.92 -4.95 -8.11
N ARG A 86 20.46 -4.42 -9.25
CA ARG A 86 20.64 -5.05 -10.55
C ARG A 86 22.14 -5.05 -10.88
N GLU A 87 22.73 -6.22 -11.07
CA GLU A 87 24.05 -6.33 -11.69
C GLU A 87 23.93 -5.86 -13.15
N SER A 88 24.30 -4.61 -13.44
CA SER A 88 24.45 -4.16 -14.82
C SER A 88 25.91 -4.32 -15.23
N ALA A 89 26.15 -5.09 -16.29
CA ALA A 89 27.46 -5.25 -16.92
C ALA A 89 28.00 -3.94 -17.54
N HIS A 90 27.21 -2.85 -17.59
CA HIS A 90 27.67 -1.55 -18.06
C HIS A 90 27.09 -0.45 -17.17
N THR A 91 27.96 0.27 -16.48
CA THR A 91 27.67 1.51 -15.75
C THR A 91 27.25 2.60 -16.73
N GLN A 92 26.03 2.54 -17.26
CA GLN A 92 25.41 3.71 -17.86
C GLN A 92 23.93 3.80 -17.53
N SER A 93 23.59 5.01 -17.11
CA SER A 93 22.27 5.65 -17.00
C SER A 93 21.52 5.44 -15.68
N PHE A 94 21.56 6.50 -14.86
CA PHE A 94 20.49 6.84 -13.93
C PHE A 94 19.18 6.89 -14.73
N LEU A 95 18.48 5.76 -14.82
CA LEU A 95 17.24 5.67 -15.58
C LEU A 95 16.29 6.77 -15.11
N ARG A 96 16.04 7.71 -16.03
CA ARG A 96 15.17 8.86 -15.86
C ARG A 96 13.73 8.35 -15.93
N VAL A 97 13.05 8.28 -14.78
CA VAL A 97 11.66 7.83 -14.73
C VAL A 97 10.74 9.04 -14.69
N VAL A 98 9.91 9.16 -15.73
CA VAL A 98 8.91 10.22 -15.86
C VAL A 98 7.74 9.90 -14.94
N SER A 99 7.32 10.89 -14.14
CA SER A 99 6.11 10.79 -13.33
C SER A 99 4.91 10.41 -14.21
N PRO A 100 4.01 9.51 -13.76
CA PRO A 100 2.80 9.15 -14.51
C PRO A 100 1.92 10.35 -14.89
N ARG A 101 2.01 11.46 -14.14
CA ARG A 101 1.28 12.72 -14.41
C ARG A 101 1.95 13.63 -15.46
N LYS A 102 3.19 13.32 -15.87
CA LYS A 102 4.03 14.18 -16.72
C LYS A 102 4.07 13.75 -18.19
N ARG A 103 3.20 12.83 -18.63
CA ARG A 103 3.18 12.43 -20.06
C ARG A 103 2.74 13.56 -20.99
N ASP A 104 2.09 14.59 -20.45
CA ASP A 104 1.66 15.74 -21.22
C ASP A 104 2.42 17.00 -20.81
N ILE A 105 3.21 17.50 -21.78
CA ILE A 105 3.44 18.92 -22.05
C ILE A 105 4.58 19.61 -21.24
N PHE A 106 5.63 19.95 -21.99
CA PHE A 106 6.83 20.76 -21.72
C PHE A 106 7.96 20.18 -20.85
N ASN A 107 9.14 20.10 -21.48
CA ASN A 107 10.48 20.00 -20.87
C ASN A 107 10.57 20.87 -19.63
N ASN A 108 10.80 20.27 -18.46
CA ASN A 108 11.29 21.00 -17.31
C ASN A 108 12.28 20.16 -16.49
N ASP A 109 13.48 20.70 -16.38
CA ASP A 109 14.78 20.09 -16.10
C ASP A 109 15.02 19.74 -14.61
N ALA A 110 13.97 19.41 -13.87
CA ALA A 110 14.06 19.05 -12.45
C ALA A 110 13.77 17.55 -12.25
N LEU A 111 14.51 16.69 -12.96
CA LEU A 111 14.47 15.25 -12.76
C LEU A 111 15.66 14.86 -11.88
N VAL A 112 15.45 14.80 -10.56
CA VAL A 112 16.51 14.40 -9.62
C VAL A 112 16.87 12.94 -9.89
N PRO A 113 18.10 12.62 -10.32
CA PRO A 113 18.52 11.23 -10.45
C PRO A 113 18.60 10.61 -9.06
N VAL A 114 17.67 9.70 -8.74
CA VAL A 114 17.70 8.94 -7.49
C VAL A 114 18.58 7.70 -7.72
N GLY A 115 19.67 7.56 -6.96
CA GLY A 115 20.61 6.46 -7.12
C GLY A 115 20.00 5.11 -6.76
N HIS A 116 20.58 4.01 -7.26
CA HIS A 116 20.14 2.65 -6.91
C HIS A 116 20.20 2.40 -5.40
N LEU A 117 21.15 3.02 -4.69
CA LEU A 117 21.28 2.93 -3.25
C LEU A 117 20.14 3.65 -2.49
N ASP A 118 19.70 4.81 -2.99
CA ASP A 118 18.56 5.53 -2.42
C ASP A 118 17.26 4.74 -2.61
N VAL A 119 17.06 4.17 -3.81
CA VAL A 119 15.90 3.30 -4.07
C VAL A 119 15.96 2.03 -3.21
N LEU A 120 17.15 1.46 -3.00
CA LEU A 120 17.34 0.32 -2.10
C LEU A 120 17.01 0.71 -0.64
N LYS A 121 17.47 1.87 -0.18
CA LYS A 121 17.16 2.39 1.15
C LYS A 121 15.67 2.67 1.33
N LEU A 122 15.01 3.23 0.33
CA LEU A 122 13.55 3.35 0.31
C LEU A 122 12.91 1.97 0.47
N SER A 123 13.35 0.97 -0.28
CA SER A 123 12.81 -0.38 -0.22
C SER A 123 12.91 -1.01 1.18
N THR A 124 14.03 -0.78 1.88
CA THR A 124 14.20 -1.27 3.27
C THR A 124 13.30 -0.51 4.24
N LEU A 125 13.12 0.79 4.06
CA LEU A 125 12.20 1.58 4.88
C LEU A 125 10.73 1.18 4.70
N LEU A 126 10.32 0.74 3.51
CA LEU A 126 8.97 0.22 3.27
C LEU A 126 8.69 -1.06 4.05
N THR A 127 9.72 -1.86 4.36
CA THR A 127 9.57 -3.06 5.21
C THR A 127 9.15 -2.73 6.65
N GLU A 128 9.39 -1.50 7.11
CA GLU A 128 8.96 -1.04 8.44
C GLU A 128 7.49 -0.59 8.44
N THR A 129 6.85 -0.46 7.27
CA THR A 129 5.46 0.00 7.19
C THR A 129 4.50 -1.15 7.45
N THR A 130 3.82 -1.12 8.60
CA THR A 130 2.82 -2.14 8.98
C THR A 130 1.38 -1.71 8.77
N CYS A 131 1.13 -0.41 8.59
CA CYS A 131 -0.19 0.16 8.35
C CYS A 131 -0.15 1.17 7.20
N VAL A 132 -0.98 0.93 6.17
CA VAL A 132 -1.15 1.82 5.02
C VAL A 132 -2.59 2.25 4.89
N LYS A 133 -2.79 3.52 4.54
CA LYS A 133 -4.07 4.07 4.09
C LYS A 133 -3.92 4.47 2.62
N VAL A 134 -4.86 4.05 1.79
CA VAL A 134 -4.93 4.46 0.39
C VAL A 134 -6.27 5.12 0.15
N THR A 135 -6.23 6.35 -0.34
CA THR A 135 -7.44 7.10 -0.70
C THR A 135 -7.39 7.45 -2.18
N GLY A 136 -8.35 6.95 -2.94
CA GLY A 136 -8.52 7.32 -4.35
C GLY A 136 -9.00 8.75 -4.53
N THR A 137 -8.73 9.32 -5.70
CA THR A 137 -9.19 10.65 -6.08
C THR A 137 -10.52 10.58 -6.83
N HIS A 138 -11.40 11.56 -6.62
CA HIS A 138 -12.69 11.66 -7.34
C HIS A 138 -12.49 12.09 -8.81
N GLU A 139 -11.33 12.63 -9.14
CA GLU A 139 -10.98 13.12 -10.47
C GLU A 139 -10.33 12.00 -11.29
N GLN A 140 -10.91 11.73 -12.47
CA GLN A 140 -10.47 10.84 -13.57
C GLN A 140 -11.11 9.43 -13.61
N PRO A 141 -12.30 9.29 -14.22
CA PRO A 141 -12.84 8.01 -14.70
C PRO A 141 -12.03 7.39 -15.86
N SER A 142 -11.10 8.13 -16.47
CA SER A 142 -10.32 7.71 -17.64
C SER A 142 -9.17 6.74 -17.30
N LEU A 143 -8.71 6.70 -16.05
CA LEU A 143 -7.72 5.73 -15.55
C LEU A 143 -8.40 4.64 -14.71
N SER A 144 -9.49 4.08 -15.25
CA SER A 144 -10.37 3.02 -14.71
C SER A 144 -9.68 1.70 -14.29
N MET A 145 -8.34 1.64 -14.21
CA MET A 145 -7.57 0.50 -13.72
C MET A 145 -6.39 0.95 -12.86
N ALA A 146 -6.63 1.74 -11.81
CA ALA A 146 -5.61 1.97 -10.80
C ALA A 146 -5.40 0.68 -9.98
N VAL A 147 -4.65 -0.28 -10.53
CA VAL A 147 -4.12 -1.41 -9.77
C VAL A 147 -3.21 -0.85 -8.68
N VAL A 148 -3.51 -1.16 -7.42
CA VAL A 148 -2.72 -0.69 -6.27
C VAL A 148 -1.75 -1.79 -5.84
N TYR A 149 -0.46 -1.56 -6.05
CA TYR A 149 0.59 -2.53 -5.75
C TYR A 149 0.96 -2.54 -4.26
N PHE A 150 0.31 -3.40 -3.48
CA PHE A 150 0.64 -3.54 -2.05
C PHE A 150 1.85 -4.44 -1.79
N ASN A 151 2.22 -5.30 -2.75
CA ASN A 151 3.31 -6.27 -2.65
C ASN A 151 4.69 -5.67 -2.31
N ILE A 152 4.87 -4.35 -2.45
CA ILE A 152 6.09 -3.62 -2.08
C ILE A 152 6.20 -3.31 -0.57
N PHE A 153 5.16 -3.60 0.22
CA PHE A 153 5.13 -3.40 1.67
C PHE A 153 5.05 -4.77 2.39
N PRO A 154 6.18 -5.47 2.59
CA PRO A 154 6.14 -6.87 3.02
C PRO A 154 5.61 -7.09 4.44
N SER A 155 5.57 -6.05 5.29
CA SER A 155 5.16 -6.17 6.70
C SER A 155 3.73 -5.68 6.99
N LEU A 156 2.90 -5.47 5.98
CA LEU A 156 1.53 -4.98 6.17
C LEU A 156 0.69 -5.90 7.04
N LYS A 157 0.11 -5.33 8.10
CA LYS A 157 -0.86 -5.98 9.00
C LYS A 157 -2.19 -5.25 9.01
N ARG A 158 -2.22 -3.99 8.58
CA ARG A 158 -3.40 -3.12 8.58
C ARG A 158 -3.48 -2.34 7.27
N ILE A 159 -4.64 -2.38 6.62
CA ILE A 159 -4.87 -1.65 5.38
C ILE A 159 -6.20 -0.90 5.50
N GLU A 160 -6.20 0.38 5.14
CA GLU A 160 -7.41 1.19 4.97
C GLU A 160 -7.54 1.57 3.49
N LEU A 161 -8.63 1.18 2.84
CA LEU A 161 -8.94 1.46 1.44
C LEU A 161 -10.17 2.36 1.37
N ASN A 162 -10.00 3.57 0.84
CA ASN A 162 -11.09 4.52 0.66
C ASN A 162 -11.15 4.95 -0.80
N ARG A 163 -12.35 4.99 -1.38
CA ARG A 163 -12.63 5.41 -2.76
C ARG A 163 -11.76 4.67 -3.79
N LEU A 164 -11.63 3.35 -3.63
CA LEU A 164 -10.89 2.50 -4.56
C LEU A 164 -11.80 1.50 -5.26
N PRO A 165 -11.46 1.09 -6.50
CA PRO A 165 -12.18 0.02 -7.17
C PRO A 165 -11.94 -1.31 -6.44
N VAL A 166 -12.92 -2.21 -6.54
CA VAL A 166 -12.89 -3.55 -5.94
C VAL A 166 -11.71 -4.40 -6.41
N THR A 167 -11.18 -4.12 -7.61
CA THR A 167 -9.97 -4.77 -8.12
C THR A 167 -8.75 -4.62 -7.19
N ALA A 168 -8.72 -3.61 -6.32
CA ALA A 168 -7.70 -3.46 -5.29
C ALA A 168 -7.70 -4.61 -4.26
N LEU A 169 -8.84 -5.29 -4.05
CA LEU A 169 -8.95 -6.45 -3.14
C LEU A 169 -8.15 -7.65 -3.62
N GLY A 170 -8.00 -7.84 -4.93
CA GLY A 170 -7.20 -8.94 -5.49
C GLY A 170 -5.73 -8.88 -5.05
N GLN A 171 -5.23 -7.70 -4.69
CA GLN A 171 -3.86 -7.50 -4.23
C GLN A 171 -3.66 -7.90 -2.76
N LEU A 172 -4.74 -8.11 -1.99
CA LEU A 172 -4.66 -8.59 -0.61
C LEU A 172 -4.22 -10.06 -0.51
N ALA A 173 -4.30 -10.81 -1.61
CA ALA A 173 -3.79 -12.19 -1.69
C ALA A 173 -2.29 -12.29 -1.33
N CYS A 174 -1.53 -11.19 -1.48
CA CYS A 174 -0.13 -11.12 -1.05
C CYS A 174 0.06 -11.25 0.48
N PHE A 175 -1.00 -11.07 1.27
CA PHE A 175 -0.94 -10.91 2.73
C PHE A 175 -1.87 -11.86 3.49
N VAL A 176 -2.31 -12.94 2.86
CA VAL A 176 -3.23 -13.94 3.44
C VAL A 176 -2.81 -14.44 4.83
N ALA A 177 -1.51 -14.54 5.08
CA ALA A 177 -0.94 -15.07 6.32
C ALA A 177 -0.63 -14.00 7.39
N GLN A 178 -0.86 -12.70 7.13
CA GLN A 178 -0.44 -11.65 8.06
C GLN A 178 -1.38 -10.44 8.18
N LEU A 179 -2.27 -10.21 7.22
CA LEU A 179 -3.21 -9.10 7.28
C LEU A 179 -4.23 -9.37 8.39
N LYS A 180 -4.30 -8.46 9.38
CA LYS A 180 -5.16 -8.58 10.57
C LYS A 180 -6.31 -7.61 10.57
N HIS A 181 -6.15 -6.44 9.94
CA HIS A 181 -7.20 -5.42 9.91
C HIS A 181 -7.36 -4.85 8.51
N LEU A 182 -8.60 -4.83 8.04
CA LEU A 182 -9.00 -4.23 6.78
C LEU A 182 -10.15 -3.26 7.04
N ASP A 183 -9.94 -2.00 6.70
CA ASP A 183 -10.98 -0.97 6.70
C ASP A 183 -11.32 -0.61 5.25
N MET A 184 -12.57 -0.83 4.87
CA MET A 184 -13.13 -0.43 3.59
C MET A 184 -14.44 0.34 3.80
N SER A 185 -14.53 1.06 4.91
CA SER A 185 -15.70 1.88 5.22
C SER A 185 -15.86 3.01 4.18
N PHE A 186 -17.10 3.38 3.88
CA PHE A 186 -17.47 4.47 2.99
C PHE A 186 -16.92 4.32 1.56
N ASN A 187 -16.94 3.09 1.05
CA ASN A 187 -16.77 2.81 -0.37
C ASN A 187 -18.14 2.62 -1.04
N ALA A 188 -18.12 2.30 -2.33
CA ALA A 188 -19.31 2.04 -3.14
C ALA A 188 -19.51 0.53 -3.38
N LEU A 189 -19.21 -0.32 -2.39
CA LEU A 189 -19.38 -1.77 -2.54
C LEU A 189 -20.88 -2.12 -2.53
N ASP A 190 -21.38 -2.62 -3.65
CA ASP A 190 -22.79 -2.89 -3.91
C ASP A 190 -23.17 -4.36 -3.82
N ASP A 191 -22.21 -5.30 -3.87
CA ASP A 191 -22.48 -6.74 -3.83
C ASP A 191 -21.55 -7.49 -2.86
N LEU A 192 -22.04 -8.56 -2.24
CA LEU A 192 -21.23 -9.47 -1.42
C LEU A 192 -20.17 -10.21 -2.24
N ALA A 193 -20.40 -10.42 -3.53
CA ALA A 193 -19.42 -11.00 -4.44
C ALA A 193 -18.12 -10.18 -4.50
N GLU A 194 -18.21 -8.85 -4.34
CA GLU A 194 -17.06 -7.96 -4.34
C GLU A 194 -16.10 -8.21 -3.18
N VAL A 195 -16.61 -8.70 -2.04
CA VAL A 195 -15.82 -9.00 -0.84
C VAL A 195 -15.53 -10.50 -0.66
N SER A 196 -16.00 -11.36 -1.56
CA SER A 196 -15.81 -12.82 -1.49
C SER A 196 -14.34 -13.26 -1.45
N GLY A 197 -13.44 -12.48 -2.05
CA GLY A 197 -12.00 -12.72 -2.02
C GLY A 197 -11.37 -12.60 -0.63
N LEU A 198 -12.07 -12.01 0.35
CA LEU A 198 -11.62 -11.92 1.73
C LEU A 198 -11.53 -13.29 2.43
N SER A 199 -12.24 -14.30 1.92
CA SER A 199 -12.15 -15.69 2.42
C SER A 199 -10.73 -16.29 2.38
N GLN A 200 -9.86 -15.73 1.54
CA GLN A 200 -8.46 -16.16 1.48
C GLN A 200 -7.60 -15.55 2.60
N VAL A 201 -8.04 -14.47 3.24
CA VAL A 201 -7.28 -13.72 4.25
C VAL A 201 -7.55 -14.28 5.65
N ARG A 202 -7.01 -15.48 5.90
CA ARG A 202 -7.32 -16.30 7.09
C ARG A 202 -6.92 -15.68 8.43
N GLN A 203 -6.09 -14.65 8.45
CA GLN A 203 -5.63 -13.97 9.67
C GLN A 203 -6.41 -12.69 9.97
N LEU A 204 -7.45 -12.37 9.20
CA LEU A 204 -8.22 -11.15 9.37
C LEU A 204 -9.02 -11.20 10.69
N GLN A 205 -8.75 -10.24 11.57
CA GLN A 205 -9.38 -10.11 12.90
C GLN A 205 -10.39 -8.97 12.94
N THR A 206 -10.27 -8.01 12.03
CA THR A 206 -11.17 -6.86 11.96
C THR A 206 -11.43 -6.52 10.51
N LEU A 207 -12.70 -6.55 10.14
CA LEU A 207 -13.21 -6.09 8.86
C LEU A 207 -14.22 -4.97 9.11
N LYS A 208 -14.00 -3.81 8.48
CA LYS A 208 -14.95 -2.69 8.52
C LYS A 208 -15.45 -2.39 7.13
N LEU A 209 -16.78 -2.44 6.98
CA LEU A 209 -17.51 -2.21 5.73
C LEU A 209 -18.61 -1.16 5.92
N ARG A 210 -18.53 -0.35 6.97
CA ARG A 210 -19.56 0.64 7.32
C ARG A 210 -19.77 1.61 6.17
N GLY A 211 -21.01 1.93 5.84
CA GLY A 211 -21.32 2.96 4.83
C GLY A 211 -21.12 2.50 3.39
N ASN A 212 -21.10 1.18 3.14
CA ASN A 212 -21.22 0.60 1.80
C ASN A 212 -22.68 0.17 1.54
N PRO A 213 -23.19 0.29 0.30
CA PRO A 213 -24.52 -0.21 -0.07
C PRO A 213 -24.78 -1.68 0.28
N LEU A 214 -23.77 -2.55 0.18
CA LEU A 214 -23.90 -3.98 0.49
C LEU A 214 -24.33 -4.27 1.94
N ALA A 215 -24.20 -3.31 2.85
CA ALA A 215 -24.65 -3.46 4.23
C ALA A 215 -26.19 -3.50 4.36
N GLY A 216 -26.91 -3.15 3.29
CA GLY A 216 -28.37 -3.26 3.19
C GLY A 216 -28.88 -4.64 2.78
N PHE A 217 -28.01 -5.58 2.40
CA PHE A 217 -28.45 -6.91 1.96
C PHE A 217 -29.01 -7.75 3.13
N PRO A 218 -30.06 -8.57 2.88
CA PRO A 218 -30.54 -9.53 3.86
C PRO A 218 -29.40 -10.45 4.34
N ASP A 219 -29.36 -10.73 5.65
CA ASP A 219 -28.33 -11.58 6.27
C ASP A 219 -26.88 -11.15 6.02
N TYR A 220 -26.63 -9.90 5.59
CA TYR A 220 -25.31 -9.34 5.29
C TYR A 220 -24.23 -9.74 6.32
N ARG A 221 -24.53 -9.61 7.62
CA ARG A 221 -23.56 -9.93 8.68
C ARG A 221 -23.20 -11.41 8.74
N ARG A 222 -24.17 -12.31 8.51
CA ARG A 222 -23.93 -13.76 8.49
C ARG A 222 -23.08 -14.11 7.29
N GLN A 223 -23.47 -13.63 6.10
CA GLN A 223 -22.77 -13.91 4.85
C GLN A 223 -21.31 -13.41 4.88
N VAL A 224 -21.05 -12.23 5.46
CA VAL A 224 -19.68 -11.71 5.61
C VAL A 224 -18.87 -12.47 6.66
N HIS A 225 -19.51 -12.96 7.72
CA HIS A 225 -18.85 -13.76 8.76
C HIS A 225 -18.43 -15.14 8.24
N ASP A 226 -19.16 -15.67 7.27
CA ASP A 226 -18.91 -16.99 6.69
C ASP A 226 -17.79 -17.01 5.63
N PHE A 227 -17.20 -15.84 5.30
CA PHE A 227 -15.98 -15.74 4.49
C PHE A 227 -14.73 -16.09 5.32
#